data_AF-A0A349MBN1-F1
#
_entry.id   AF-A0A349MBN1-F1
#
_cell.length_a   1.000
_cell.length_b   1.000
_cell.length_c   1.000
_cell.angle_alpha   90.00
_cell.angle_beta   90.00
_cell.angle_gamma   90.00
#
_symmetry.space_group_name_H-M   'P 1'
#
loop_
_entity.id
_entity.type
_entity.pdbx_description
1 polymer ?
#
loop_
_entity_poly.entity_id
_entity_poly.type
_entity_poly.pdbx_seq_one_letter_code
_entity_poly.pdbx_strand_id
1 'polypeptide(L)'
;MTSIDVCADTPVFYNSWTNEDPVCPSDNTCPDFNLNGLCDDEELVGCTYLGAPNFSPQATLDDGTCLPACPGDLNGDGFVQATDLLEFLAVFGLQCGP
;
A
#
# COMPACT_ATOMS: atom_id res chain seq x y z
N MET A 1 8.55 -16.64 -32.11
CA MET A 1 8.01 -16.16 -30.83
C MET A 1 9.08 -15.28 -30.23
N THR A 2 9.06 -14.01 -30.60
CA THR A 2 10.01 -13.00 -30.09
C THR A 2 9.35 -12.33 -28.89
N SER A 3 10.17 -12.09 -27.88
CA SER A 3 9.81 -11.63 -26.54
C SER A 3 8.85 -10.45 -26.56
N ILE A 4 7.85 -10.51 -25.70
CA ILE A 4 7.02 -9.37 -25.31
C ILE A 4 7.96 -8.38 -24.60
N ASP A 5 7.94 -7.12 -25.01
CA ASP A 5 8.77 -6.04 -24.48
C ASP A 5 7.87 -5.24 -23.53
N VAL A 6 8.13 -5.26 -22.23
CA VAL A 6 7.14 -4.97 -21.18
C VAL A 6 7.17 -3.50 -20.71
N CYS A 7 8.06 -2.66 -21.24
CA CYS A 7 8.12 -1.23 -20.86
C CYS A 7 7.23 -0.30 -21.70
N ALA A 8 6.29 -0.83 -22.49
CA ALA A 8 5.48 -0.03 -23.42
C ALA A 8 3.98 -0.20 -23.19
N ASP A 9 3.39 0.56 -22.27
CA ASP A 9 1.92 0.71 -22.21
C ASP A 9 1.41 2.10 -21.80
N THR A 10 2.14 3.19 -22.10
CA THR A 10 1.50 4.50 -22.31
C THR A 10 2.11 5.29 -23.47
N PRO A 11 1.32 6.10 -24.20
CA PRO A 11 1.82 6.91 -25.31
C PRO A 11 2.48 8.17 -24.77
N VAL A 12 3.76 8.09 -24.39
CA VAL A 12 4.53 9.28 -24.02
C VAL A 12 5.11 9.96 -25.28
N PHE A 13 4.72 11.22 -25.46
CA PHE A 13 5.23 12.12 -26.48
C PHE A 13 6.70 12.44 -26.19
N TYR A 14 7.60 11.91 -27.02
CA TYR A 14 9.02 12.22 -26.98
C TYR A 14 9.25 13.71 -27.29
N ASN A 15 9.69 14.51 -26.32
CA ASN A 15 10.26 15.83 -26.60
C ASN A 15 11.79 15.73 -26.64
N SER A 16 12.37 16.06 -27.79
CA SER A 16 13.76 15.76 -28.16
C SER A 16 14.85 16.62 -27.47
N TRP A 17 14.71 17.00 -26.20
CA TRP A 17 15.68 17.89 -25.52
C TRP A 17 16.11 17.48 -24.10
N THR A 18 15.64 16.36 -23.58
CA THR A 18 16.21 15.70 -22.39
C THR A 18 16.18 14.20 -22.64
N ASN A 19 17.33 13.57 -22.88
CA ASN A 19 17.46 12.11 -22.95
C ASN A 19 17.37 11.51 -21.54
N GLU A 20 16.27 11.80 -20.85
CA GLU A 20 16.02 11.34 -19.49
C GLU A 20 14.66 10.65 -19.55
N ASP A 21 14.69 9.33 -19.79
CA ASP A 21 13.59 8.45 -19.44
C ASP A 21 13.51 8.45 -17.89
N PRO A 22 12.46 9.00 -17.26
CA PRO A 22 12.55 9.38 -15.86
C PRO A 22 12.27 8.25 -14.89
N VAL A 23 12.44 6.97 -15.28
CA VAL A 23 12.91 5.84 -14.44
C VAL A 23 12.75 4.52 -15.20
N CYS A 24 13.88 4.00 -15.70
CA CYS A 24 14.23 2.57 -15.67
C CYS A 24 15.77 2.48 -15.52
N PRO A 25 16.36 2.77 -14.34
CA PRO A 25 17.80 2.66 -14.15
C PRO A 25 18.18 1.27 -13.62
N SER A 26 17.74 0.21 -14.28
CA SER A 26 18.56 -0.99 -14.43
C SER A 26 18.01 -1.83 -15.57
N ASP A 27 18.95 -2.49 -16.25
CA ASP A 27 18.83 -3.70 -17.06
C ASP A 27 17.41 -4.29 -17.24
N ASN A 28 17.13 -4.76 -18.45
CA ASN A 28 15.95 -5.53 -18.88
C ASN A 28 15.75 -6.87 -18.09
N THR A 29 16.39 -6.98 -16.93
CA THR A 29 16.34 -8.06 -15.95
C THR A 29 15.57 -7.69 -14.68
N CYS A 30 15.21 -6.42 -14.47
CA CYS A 30 14.43 -5.95 -13.31
C CYS A 30 13.14 -5.29 -13.80
N PRO A 31 12.00 -6.01 -13.77
CA PRO A 31 10.69 -5.42 -13.98
C PRO A 31 10.32 -4.53 -12.78
N ASP A 32 9.77 -3.35 -13.06
CA ASP A 32 9.13 -2.45 -12.08
C ASP A 32 7.73 -2.16 -12.63
N PHE A 33 6.75 -3.00 -12.25
CA PHE A 33 5.40 -2.90 -12.83
C PHE A 33 4.61 -1.69 -12.31
N ASN A 34 4.96 -1.16 -11.14
CA ASN A 34 4.22 -0.08 -10.49
C ASN A 34 4.93 1.28 -10.56
N LEU A 35 6.14 1.33 -11.15
CA LEU A 35 6.96 2.49 -11.39
C LEU A 35 7.30 3.28 -10.11
N ASN A 36 7.51 2.58 -8.99
CA ASN A 36 7.88 3.20 -7.71
C ASN A 36 9.41 3.34 -7.53
N GLY A 37 10.21 2.86 -8.50
CA GLY A 37 11.66 2.94 -8.47
C GLY A 37 12.34 1.80 -7.72
N LEU A 38 11.63 0.69 -7.47
CA LEU A 38 12.13 -0.57 -6.93
C LEU A 38 11.81 -1.70 -7.90
N CYS A 39 12.70 -2.69 -7.99
CA CYS A 39 12.43 -3.91 -8.76
C CYS A 39 11.37 -4.77 -8.05
N ASP A 40 10.45 -5.40 -8.79
CA ASP A 40 9.37 -6.20 -8.18
C ASP A 40 9.89 -7.36 -7.30
N ASP A 41 11.09 -7.89 -7.58
CA ASP A 41 11.74 -8.94 -6.78
C ASP A 41 12.47 -8.40 -5.54
N GLU A 42 12.73 -7.09 -5.52
CA GLU A 42 13.23 -6.34 -4.36
C GLU A 42 12.11 -5.72 -3.52
N GLU A 43 10.86 -5.79 -4.00
CA GLU A 43 9.71 -5.28 -3.26
C GLU A 43 9.34 -6.17 -2.07
N LEU A 44 9.14 -5.52 -0.93
CA LEU A 44 8.59 -6.18 0.24
C LEU A 44 7.07 -5.96 0.27
N VAL A 45 6.32 -7.04 0.11
CA VAL A 45 4.86 -7.01 0.17
C VAL A 45 4.34 -6.86 1.60
N GLY A 46 3.33 -6.02 1.78
CA GLY A 46 2.60 -5.87 3.04
C GLY A 46 1.88 -4.52 3.12
N CYS A 47 1.21 -4.25 4.25
CA CYS A 47 0.44 -3.02 4.33
C CYS A 47 1.31 -1.75 4.43
N THR A 48 1.17 -0.83 3.47
CA THR A 48 1.91 0.44 3.40
C THR A 48 1.20 1.62 4.06
N TYR A 49 -0.04 1.45 4.52
CA TYR A 49 -0.83 2.53 5.12
C TYR A 49 -0.54 2.68 6.62
N LEU A 50 0.03 3.81 7.02
CA LEU A 50 0.43 4.10 8.40
C LEU A 50 -0.68 3.96 9.46
N GLY A 51 -1.95 4.13 9.06
CA GLY A 51 -3.09 3.99 9.96
C GLY A 51 -3.57 2.55 10.16
N ALA A 52 -3.12 1.62 9.32
CA ALA A 52 -3.60 0.25 9.35
C ALA A 52 -3.03 -0.50 10.55
N PRO A 53 -3.83 -1.28 11.29
CA PRO A 53 -3.35 -2.11 12.40
C PRO A 53 -2.22 -3.09 12.03
N ASN A 54 -2.16 -3.52 10.77
CA ASN A 54 -1.12 -4.40 10.23
C ASN A 54 -0.09 -3.67 9.36
N PHE A 55 0.08 -2.34 9.55
CA PHE A 55 1.12 -1.57 8.86
C PHE A 55 2.51 -2.22 9.02
N SER A 56 3.20 -2.41 7.90
CA SER A 56 4.57 -2.88 7.85
C SER A 56 5.51 -1.75 7.42
N PRO A 57 6.40 -1.25 8.30
CA PRO A 57 7.32 -0.16 7.94
C PRO A 57 8.39 -0.57 6.94
N GLN A 58 8.49 -1.85 6.61
CA GLN A 58 9.40 -2.36 5.59
C GLN A 58 8.69 -2.65 4.27
N ALA A 59 7.35 -2.64 4.24
CA ALA A 59 6.62 -2.88 3.01
C ALA A 59 6.82 -1.73 2.02
N THR A 60 7.18 -2.08 0.79
CA THR A 60 7.36 -1.15 -0.33
C THR A 60 6.26 -1.28 -1.37
N LEU A 61 5.51 -2.39 -1.34
CA LEU A 61 4.32 -2.63 -2.15
C LEU A 61 3.14 -3.05 -1.27
N ASP A 62 1.98 -2.42 -1.47
CA ASP A 62 0.74 -2.84 -0.84
C ASP A 62 0.24 -4.15 -1.48
N ASP A 63 0.04 -5.17 -0.65
CA ASP A 63 -0.51 -6.47 -1.06
C ASP A 63 -2.04 -6.53 -0.94
N GLY A 64 -2.67 -5.42 -0.57
CA GLY A 64 -4.12 -5.32 -0.37
C GLY A 64 -4.60 -6.00 0.90
N THR A 65 -3.70 -6.42 1.79
CA THR A 65 -4.05 -7.02 3.09
C THR A 65 -4.26 -5.99 4.20
N CYS A 66 -4.12 -4.70 3.89
CA CYS A 66 -4.32 -3.63 4.86
C CYS A 66 -5.64 -3.71 5.59
N LEU A 67 -5.55 -3.79 6.91
CA LEU A 67 -6.71 -3.67 7.79
C LEU A 67 -7.15 -2.20 7.79
N PRO A 68 -8.45 -1.93 7.59
CA PRO A 68 -8.95 -0.57 7.60
C PRO A 68 -8.63 0.11 8.92
N ALA A 69 -8.05 1.31 8.83
CA ALA A 69 -7.78 2.17 9.96
C ALA A 69 -9.11 2.78 10.44
N CYS A 70 -9.86 2.04 11.25
CA CYS A 70 -11.08 2.53 11.88
C CYS A 70 -10.86 2.63 13.39
N PRO A 71 -10.27 3.74 13.91
CA PRO A 71 -10.08 3.92 15.35
C PRO A 71 -11.37 3.82 16.18
N GLY A 72 -12.53 3.96 15.54
CA GLY A 72 -13.85 3.84 16.15
C GLY A 72 -14.56 2.50 15.90
N ASP A 73 -13.93 1.53 15.23
CA ASP A 73 -14.41 0.15 15.13
C ASP A 73 -13.92 -0.59 16.38
N LEU A 74 -14.76 -0.63 17.40
CA LEU A 74 -14.41 -1.18 18.71
C LEU A 74 -14.69 -2.69 18.77
N ASN A 75 -15.61 -3.17 17.94
CA ASN A 75 -16.01 -4.58 17.92
C ASN A 75 -15.24 -5.41 16.88
N GLY A 76 -14.47 -4.74 16.00
CA GLY A 76 -13.63 -5.34 14.98
C GLY A 76 -14.37 -5.86 13.75
N ASP A 77 -15.55 -5.31 13.44
CA ASP A 77 -16.38 -5.76 12.30
C ASP A 77 -16.08 -5.05 10.97
N GLY A 78 -15.15 -4.08 10.99
CA GLY A 78 -14.70 -3.32 9.83
C GLY A 78 -15.55 -2.09 9.52
N PHE A 79 -16.54 -1.76 10.34
CA PHE A 79 -17.40 -0.58 10.18
C PHE A 79 -17.41 0.27 11.46
N VAL A 80 -17.66 1.58 11.31
CA VAL A 80 -17.91 2.47 12.45
C VAL A 80 -19.40 2.77 12.52
N GLN A 81 -20.09 2.18 13.49
CA GLN A 81 -21.55 2.19 13.60
C GLN A 81 -22.02 2.37 15.05
N ALA A 82 -23.35 2.43 15.24
CA ALA A 82 -23.94 2.57 16.57
C ALA A 82 -23.56 1.40 17.50
N THR A 83 -23.25 0.23 16.96
CA THR A 83 -22.76 -0.93 17.71
C THR A 83 -21.43 -0.66 18.38
N ASP A 84 -20.48 0.01 17.72
CA ASP A 84 -19.20 0.41 18.31
C ASP A 84 -19.38 1.45 19.40
N LEU A 85 -20.26 2.44 19.15
CA LEU A 85 -20.60 3.42 20.16
C LEU A 85 -21.23 2.76 21.40
N LEU A 86 -22.09 1.76 21.20
CA LEU A 86 -22.70 1.03 22.32
C LEU A 86 -21.66 0.20 23.09
N GLU A 87 -20.65 -0.35 22.42
CA GLU A 87 -19.54 -1.02 23.09
C GLU A 87 -18.69 -0.06 23.92
N PHE A 88 -18.37 1.13 23.38
CA PHE A 88 -17.73 2.19 24.16
C PHE A 88 -18.55 2.55 25.40
N LEU A 89 -19.85 2.78 25.22
CA LEU A 89 -20.74 3.18 26.32
C LEU A 89 -20.93 2.07 27.36
N ALA A 90 -20.78 0.79 26.97
CA ALA A 90 -20.85 -0.33 27.91
C ALA A 90 -19.69 -0.34 28.92
N VAL A 91 -18.52 0.19 28.53
CA VAL A 91 -17.31 0.25 29.36
C VAL A 91 -16.97 1.67 29.84
N PHE A 92 -17.74 2.67 29.44
CA PHE A 92 -17.48 4.07 29.77
C PHE A 92 -17.51 4.31 31.29
N GLY A 93 -16.39 4.79 31.82
CA GLY A 93 -16.23 5.04 33.26
C GLY A 93 -15.85 3.81 34.09
N LEU A 94 -15.59 2.66 33.46
CA LEU A 94 -14.94 1.55 34.15
C LEU A 94 -13.50 1.92 34.50
N GLN A 95 -13.12 1.65 35.74
CA GLN A 95 -11.77 1.91 36.24
C GLN A 95 -10.85 0.77 35.81
N CYS A 96 -9.80 1.09 35.07
CA CYS A 96 -8.79 0.12 34.67
C CYS A 96 -7.85 -0.19 35.84
N GLY A 97 -7.98 -1.38 36.45
CA GLY A 97 -7.08 -1.86 37.51
C GLY A 97 -7.13 -1.07 38.83
N PRO A 98 -6.48 -1.58 39.91
CA PRO A 98 -6.30 -0.82 41.14
C PRO A 98 -5.37 0.38 40.97
#